data_AF-A0A523SGI0-F1
#
_entry.id   AF-A0A523SGI0-F1
#
_cell.length_a   1.000
_cell.length_b   1.000
_cell.length_c   1.000
_cell.angle_alpha   90.00
_cell.angle_beta   90.00
_cell.angle_gamma   90.00
#
_symmetry.space_group_name_H-M   'P 1'
#
loop_
_entity.id
_entity.type
_entity.pdbx_description
1 polymer ?
#
loop_
_entity_poly.entity_id
_entity_poly.type
_entity_poly.pdbx_seq_one_letter_code
_entity_poly.pdbx_strand_id
1 'polypeptide(L)' 'MPQKRVAVAMSGGVDSSLAVALLKEAGYEVIGVTMQIWPSDEPA' A
#
# COMPACT_ATOMS: atom_id res chain seq x y z
N MET A 1 10.65 -13.90 -16.11
CA MET A 1 9.36 -13.19 -16.34
C MET A 1 9.39 -11.92 -15.51
N PRO A 2 8.85 -10.78 -15.99
CA PRO A 2 8.74 -9.60 -15.14
C PRO A 2 7.87 -9.90 -13.91
N GLN A 3 8.28 -9.44 -12.73
CA GLN A 3 7.50 -9.60 -11.52
C GLN A 3 6.17 -8.86 -11.65
N LYS A 4 5.07 -9.50 -11.27
CA LYS A 4 3.76 -8.85 -11.29
C LYS A 4 3.77 -7.74 -10.24
N ARG A 5 3.39 -6.52 -10.67
CA ARG A 5 3.37 -5.33 -9.83
C ARG A 5 1.97 -5.09 -9.27
N VAL A 6 1.87 -4.82 -7.97
CA VAL A 6 0.60 -4.62 -7.24
C VAL A 6 0.65 -3.32 -6.47
N ALA A 7 -0.37 -2.48 -6.63
CA ALA A 7 -0.60 -1.32 -5.76
C ALA A 7 -1.52 -1.72 -4.60
N VAL A 8 -1.12 -1.42 -3.37
CA VAL A 8 -1.91 -1.69 -2.16
C VAL A 8 -2.28 -0.36 -1.53
N ALA A 9 -3.57 -0.16 -1.27
CA ALA A 9 -4.05 0.97 -0.48
C ALA A 9 -3.58 0.83 0.97
N MET A 10 -2.72 1.75 1.41
CA MET A 10 -2.15 1.81 2.75
C MET A 10 -3.01 2.74 3.60
N SER A 11 -3.87 2.17 4.43
CA SER A 11 -4.70 2.95 5.36
C SER A 11 -3.95 3.39 6.62
N GLY A 12 -2.75 2.86 6.84
CA GLY A 12 -2.01 2.97 8.11
C GLY A 12 -2.42 1.93 9.16
N GLY A 13 -3.47 1.13 8.89
CA GLY A 13 -3.91 0.04 9.76
C GLY A 13 -3.12 -1.26 9.57
N VAL A 14 -3.20 -2.15 10.56
CA VAL A 14 -2.49 -3.44 10.58
C VAL A 14 -2.88 -4.36 9.42
N ASP A 15 -4.13 -4.33 8.97
CA ASP A 15 -4.61 -5.18 7.87
C ASP A 15 -3.89 -4.86 6.56
N SER A 16 -3.73 -3.57 6.24
CA SER A 16 -3.00 -3.14 5.04
C SER A 16 -1.52 -3.51 5.09
N SER A 17 -0.92 -3.46 6.29
CA SER A 17 0.46 -3.90 6.52
C SER A 17 0.63 -5.42 6.35
N LEU A 18 -0.32 -6.22 6.85
CA LEU A 18 -0.32 -7.67 6.66
C LEU A 18 -0.51 -8.05 5.19
N ALA A 19 -1.40 -7.36 4.46
CA ALA A 19 -1.60 -7.59 3.03
C ALA A 19 -0.29 -7.38 2.23
N VAL A 20 0.47 -6.32 2.54
CA VAL A 20 1.79 -6.07 1.94
C VAL A 20 2.77 -7.19 2.29
N ALA A 21 2.80 -7.64 3.55
CA ALA A 21 3.70 -8.70 3.99
C ALA A 21 3.47 -10.00 3.19
N LEU A 22 2.21 -10.43 3.05
CA LEU A 22 1.83 -11.62 2.30
C LEU A 22 2.16 -11.51 0.80
N LEU A 23 1.93 -10.33 0.20
CA LEU A 23 2.26 -10.10 -1.22
C LEU A 23 3.77 -10.10 -1.47
N LYS A 24 4.56 -9.55 -0.55
CA LYS A 24 6.03 -9.60 -0.61
C LYS A 24 6.54 -11.04 -0.47
N GLU A 25 6.00 -11.82 0.46
CA GLU A 25 6.34 -13.24 0.64
C GLU A 25 6.01 -14.06 -0.62
N ALA A 26 4.90 -13.73 -1.29
CA ALA A 26 4.52 -14.34 -2.56
C ALA A 26 5.31 -13.84 -3.79
N GLY A 27 6.31 -12.97 -3.60
CA GLY A 27 7.23 -12.53 -4.64
C GLY A 27 6.74 -11.38 -5.54
N TYR A 28 5.67 -10.68 -5.16
CA TYR A 28 5.18 -9.54 -5.92
C TYR A 28 6.03 -8.29 -5.70
N GLU A 29 6.09 -7.43 -6.72
CA GLU A 29 6.58 -6.07 -6.57
C GLU A 29 5.43 -5.21 -6.02
N VAL A 30 5.51 -4.82 -4.75
CA VAL A 30 4.41 -4.12 -4.06
C VAL A 30 4.71 -2.62 -3.94
N ILE A 31 3.74 -1.80 -4.35
CA ILE A 31 3.74 -0.34 -4.17
C ILE A 31 2.64 0.01 -3.17
N GLY A 32 3.01 0.63 -2.06
CA GLY A 32 2.04 1.16 -1.09
C GLY A 32 1.53 2.55 -1.50
N VAL A 33 0.22 2.78 -1.40
CA VAL A 33 -0.42 4.06 -1.74
C VAL A 33 -1.30 4.49 -0.57
N THR A 34 -0.95 5.59 0.08
CA THR A 34 -1.85 6.27 1.04
C THR A 34 -2.67 7.31 0.29
N MET A 35 -3.98 7.33 0.51
CA MET A 35 -4.88 8.29 -0.13
C MET A 35 -5.38 9.30 0.91
N GLN A 36 -5.14 10.59 0.68
CA GLN A 36 -5.78 11.68 1.43
C GLN A 36 -7.10 12.05 0.75
N ILE A 37 -8.20 11.52 1.28
CA ILE A 37 -9.56 11.70 0.73
C ILE A 37 -10.37 12.77 1.46
N TRP A 38 -9.87 13.24 2.61
CA TRP A 38 -10.42 14.33 3.39
C TRP A 38 -9.49 15.54 3.33
N PRO A 39 -9.99 16.78 3.46
CA PRO A 39 -9.14 17.94 3.61
C PRO A 39 -8.12 17.71 4.73
N SER A 40 -6.84 17.98 4.48
CA SER A 40 -5.85 18.05 5.54
C SER A 40 -6.04 19.36 6.31
N ASP A 41 -5.93 19.30 7.63
CA ASP A 41 -5.82 20.51 8.46
C ASP A 41 -4.45 21.20 8.28
N GLU A 42 -3.51 20.54 7.59
CA GLU A 42 -2.21 21.10 7.23
C GLU A 42 -2.34 22.09 6.05
N PRO A 43 -1.73 23.29 6.16
CA PRO A 43 -1.62 24.20 5.03
C PRO A 43 -0.79 23.57 3.91
N ALA A 44 -1.22 23.82 2.67
CA ALA A 44 -0.56 23.35 1.45
C ALA A 44 0.81 24.01 1.20
#